data_AF-A0A935IF14-F1
#
_entry.id   AF-A0A935IF14-F1
#
_cell.length_a   1.000
_cell.length_b   1.000
_cell.length_c   1.000
_cell.angle_alpha   90.00
_cell.angle_beta   90.00
_cell.angle_gamma   90.00
#
_symmetry.space_group_name_H-M   'P 1'
#
loop_
_entity.id
_entity.type
_entity.pdbx_description
1 polymer ?
#
loop_
_entity_poly.entity_id
_entity_poly.type
_entity_poly.pdbx_seq_one_letter_code
_entity_poly.pdbx_strand_id
1 'polypeptide(L)' 'MSIIFVLVPISLLLIGAAVWALFWAVDAGQFDDLERHSRSILDDADAPPEGPAADRSSSSPGSLPPRDGQS' A
#
# COMPACT_ATOMS: atom_id res chain seq x y z
N MET A 1 -30.01 -10.26 38.11
CA MET A 1 -30.57 -9.78 36.82
C MET A 1 -30.25 -8.30 36.66
N SER A 2 -28.98 -7.98 36.41
CA SER A 2 -28.49 -6.58 36.46
C SER A 2 -27.36 -6.30 35.48
N ILE A 3 -26.64 -7.34 35.01
CA ILE A 3 -25.56 -7.21 34.04
C ILE A 3 -26.01 -6.62 32.71
N ILE A 4 -27.29 -6.78 32.36
CA ILE A 4 -27.86 -6.22 31.13
C ILE A 4 -27.77 -4.69 31.11
N PHE A 5 -27.84 -4.02 32.26
CA PHE A 5 -27.69 -2.57 32.37
C PHE A 5 -26.26 -2.09 32.10
N VAL A 6 -25.27 -2.99 32.14
CA VAL A 6 -23.87 -2.71 31.81
C VAL A 6 -23.54 -3.14 30.38
N LEU A 7 -24.07 -4.29 29.94
CA LEU A 7 -23.83 -4.82 28.59
C LEU A 7 -24.45 -3.95 27.49
N VAL A 8 -25.69 -3.48 27.68
CA VAL A 8 -26.38 -2.65 26.68
C VAL A 8 -25.61 -1.35 26.36
N PRO A 9 -25.21 -0.51 27.33
CA PRO A 9 -24.49 0.72 27.02
C PRO A 9 -23.09 0.47 26.46
N ILE A 10 -22.38 -0.55 26.95
CA ILE A 10 -21.07 -0.93 26.40
C ILE A 10 -21.21 -1.36 24.93
N SER A 11 -22.20 -2.18 24.61
CA SER A 11 -22.47 -2.59 23.23
C SER A 11 -22.79 -1.39 22.33
N LEU A 12 -23.63 -0.47 22.81
CA LEU A 12 -23.96 0.75 22.07
C LEU A 12 -22.71 1.60 21.79
N LEU A 13 -21.82 1.72 22.77
CA LEU A 13 -20.56 2.44 22.65
C LEU A 13 -19.63 1.79 21.62
N LEU A 14 -19.50 0.46 21.65
CA LEU A 14 -18.68 -0.30 20.71
C LEU A 14 -19.22 -0.22 19.28
N ILE A 15 -20.54 -0.34 19.10
CA ILE A 15 -21.18 -0.17 17.79
C ILE A 15 -20.98 1.26 17.29
N GLY A 16 -21.18 2.27 18.14
CA GLY A 16 -20.94 3.66 17.78
C GLY A 16 -19.48 3.93 17.37
N ALA A 17 -18.53 3.38 18.12
CA ALA A 17 -17.10 3.47 17.80
C ALA A 17 -16.75 2.75 16.49
N ALA A 18 -17.34 1.57 16.24
CA ALA A 18 -17.13 0.83 15.00
C ALA A 18 -17.68 1.59 13.79
N VAL A 19 -18.88 2.16 13.90
CA VAL A 19 -19.48 2.99 12.84
C VAL A 19 -18.62 4.23 12.60
N TRP A 20 -18.17 4.91 13.64
CA TRP A 20 -17.29 6.07 13.52
C TRP A 20 -15.95 5.72 12.85
N ALA A 21 -15.32 4.62 13.25
CA ALA A 21 -14.08 4.14 12.64
C ALA A 21 -14.26 3.75 11.16
N LEU A 22 -15.41 3.16 10.81
CA LEU A 22 -15.75 2.84 9.43
C LEU A 22 -15.89 4.10 8.58
N PHE A 23 -16.61 5.12 9.05
CA PHE A 23 -16.73 6.40 8.35
C PHE A 23 -15.37 7.10 8.19
N TRP A 24 -14.52 7.03 9.21
CA TRP A 24 -13.16 7.55 9.14
C TRP A 24 -12.31 6.80 8.09
N ALA A 25 -12.39 5.47 8.03
CA ALA A 25 -11.64 4.67 7.06
C ALA A 25 -12.11 4.92 5.60
N VAL A 26 -13.40 5.16 5.39
CA VAL A 26 -13.96 5.53 4.09
C VAL A 26 -13.41 6.88 3.62
N ASP A 27 -13.38 7.88 4.51
CA ASP A 27 -12.83 9.21 4.20
C ASP A 27 -11.30 9.18 4.03
N ALA A 28 -10.61 8.30 4.75
CA ALA A 28 -9.15 8.12 4.67
C ALA A 28 -8.65 7.53 3.33
N GLY A 29 -9.53 7.25 2.37
CA GLY A 29 -9.13 6.89 1.01
C GLY A 29 -8.45 5.52 0.89
N GLN A 30 -8.68 4.59 1.84
CA GLN A 30 -8.11 3.23 1.81
C GLN A 30 -8.42 2.48 0.48
N PHE A 31 -9.48 2.86 -0.22
CA PHE A 31 -9.87 2.28 -1.50
C PHE A 31 -9.02 2.75 -2.69
N ASP A 32 -8.32 3.88 -2.57
CA ASP A 32 -7.54 4.48 -3.67
C ASP A 32 -6.24 3.70 -3.94
N ASP A 33 -5.70 3.02 -2.92
CA ASP A 33 -4.51 2.15 -3.06
C ASP A 33 -4.81 0.78 -3.71
N LEU A 34 -6.07 0.33 -3.63
CA LEU A 34 -6.54 -0.91 -4.31
C LEU A 34 -6.76 -0.69 -5.81
N GLU A 35 -7.16 0.51 -6.23
CA GLU A 35 -7.32 0.88 -7.64
C GLU A 35 -5.96 0.89 -8.39
N ARG A 36 -4.87 1.18 -7.69
CA ARG A 36 -3.51 1.18 -8.26
C ARG A 36 -2.97 -0.23 -8.56
N HIS A 37 -3.33 -1.24 -7.75
CA HIS A 37 -2.85 -2.61 -7.90
C HIS A 37 -3.68 -3.46 -8.88
N SER A 38 -4.91 -3.05 -9.23
CA SER A 38 -5.74 -3.82 -10.18
C SER A 38 -5.21 -3.74 -11.62
N ARG A 39 -4.62 -2.60 -12.00
CA ARG A 39 -4.08 -2.36 -13.35
C ARG A 39 -2.77 -3.07 -13.64
N SER A 40 -2.00 -3.50 -12.64
CA SER A 40 -0.73 -4.20 -12.92
C SER A 40 -0.91 -5.66 -13.33
N ILE A 41 -2.05 -6.30 -13.01
CA ILE A 41 -2.24 -7.74 -13.28
C ILE A 41 -2.83 -7.99 -14.67
N LEU A 42 -3.63 -7.07 -15.21
CA LEU A 42 -4.17 -7.19 -16.57
C LEU A 42 -3.16 -6.76 -17.65
N ASP A 43 -2.29 -5.79 -17.32
CA ASP A 43 -1.34 -5.20 -18.27
C ASP A 43 -0.03 -6.00 -18.37
N ASP A 44 0.28 -6.89 -17.41
CA ASP A 44 1.46 -7.77 -17.43
C ASP A 44 1.31 -9.00 -18.34
N ALA A 45 0.13 -9.24 -18.91
CA ALA A 45 -0.09 -10.37 -19.82
C ALA A 45 0.61 -10.21 -21.18
N ASP A 46 1.03 -8.98 -21.54
CA ASP A 46 1.72 -8.66 -22.80
C ASP A 46 3.17 -8.16 -22.62
N ALA A 47 3.70 -8.13 -21.39
CA ALA A 47 5.09 -7.73 -21.11
C ALA A 47 5.96 -8.95 -20.76
N PRO A 48 7.17 -9.10 -21.36
CA PRO A 48 8.15 -10.07 -20.88
C PRO A 48 8.46 -9.79 -19.40
N PRO A 49 8.68 -10.81 -18.55
CA PRO A 49 8.85 -10.60 -17.12
C PRO A 49 10.12 -9.79 -16.85
N GLU A 50 9.97 -8.48 -16.59
CA GLU A 50 11.03 -7.70 -15.99
C GLU A 50 11.12 -8.13 -14.53
N GLY A 51 12.24 -8.79 -14.20
CA GLY A 51 12.52 -9.35 -12.90
C GLY A 51 12.44 -8.31 -11.76
N PRO A 52 12.39 -8.79 -10.51
CA PRO A 52 12.05 -7.96 -9.36
C PRO A 52 12.90 -6.70 -9.30
N ALA A 53 12.19 -5.56 -9.21
CA ALA A 53 12.71 -4.29 -8.80
C ALA A 53 13.32 -4.44 -7.39
N ALA A 54 14.57 -4.92 -7.37
CA ALA A 54 15.47 -4.71 -6.27
C ALA A 54 15.77 -3.21 -6.26
N ASP A 55 15.02 -2.52 -5.41
CA ASP A 55 15.53 -1.50 -4.52
C ASP A 55 17.05 -1.34 -4.61
N ARG A 56 17.48 -0.29 -5.31
CA ARG A 56 18.72 0.45 -5.04
C ARG A 56 18.61 1.82 -5.72
N SER A 57 17.75 2.65 -5.15
CA SER A 57 17.94 4.08 -5.24
C SER A 57 19.14 4.45 -4.37
N SER A 58 20.32 4.64 -4.95
CA SER A 58 21.30 5.64 -4.49
C SER A 58 22.63 5.57 -5.26
N SER A 59 22.89 6.65 -6.02
CA SER A 59 24.20 7.27 -6.26
C SER A 59 25.32 6.46 -6.93
N SER A 60 25.51 6.66 -8.23
CA SER A 60 26.50 7.65 -8.73
C SER A 60 26.65 7.55 -10.26
N PRO A 61 26.16 8.54 -11.04
CA PRO A 61 26.44 8.64 -12.47
C PRO A 61 27.76 9.41 -12.64
N GLY A 62 28.85 8.70 -12.90
CA GLY A 62 30.18 9.31 -12.94
C GLY A 62 31.10 8.70 -14.00
N SER A 63 30.87 9.09 -15.25
CA SER A 63 31.91 9.31 -16.29
C SER A 63 32.97 8.22 -16.54
N LEU A 64 32.80 7.44 -17.62
CA LEU A 64 33.90 7.20 -18.57
C LEU A 64 34.14 8.49 -19.37
N PRO A 65 35.38 8.87 -19.77
CA PRO A 65 36.15 8.16 -20.82
C PRO A 65 37.69 8.36 -20.67
N PRO A 66 38.56 8.25 -21.72
CA PRO A 66 38.61 7.39 -22.92
C PRO A 66 39.85 6.45 -22.92
N ARG A 67 40.04 5.73 -24.04
CA ARG A 67 41.15 4.83 -24.46
C ARG A 67 42.56 5.28 -24.01
N ASP A 68 43.53 4.37 -23.85
CA ASP A 68 44.67 4.19 -24.78
C ASP A 68 45.63 3.08 -24.28
N GLY A 69 46.29 2.35 -25.19
CA GLY A 69 47.58 1.70 -24.90
C GLY A 69 47.60 0.17 -24.95
N GLN A 70 47.79 -0.36 -26.15
CA GLN A 70 48.38 -1.68 -26.36
C GLN A 70 49.78 -1.75 -25.73
N SER A 71 50.10 -2.88 -25.08
CA SER A 71 51.48 -3.39 -24.96
C SER A 71 51.44 -4.90 -24.85
#